data_AF-A0A327VRC5-F1
#
_entry.id   AF-A0A327VRC5-F1
#
_cell.length_a   1.000
_cell.length_b   1.000
_cell.length_c   1.000
_cell.angle_alpha   90.00
_cell.angle_beta   90.00
_cell.angle_gamma   90.00
#
_symmetry.space_group_name_H-M   'P 1'
#
loop_
_entity.id
_entity.type
_entity.pdbx_description
1 polymer ?
#
loop_
_entity_poly.entity_id
_entity_poly.type
_entity_poly.pdbx_seq_one_letter_code
_entity_poly.pdbx_strand_id
1 'polypeptide(L)'
;MDTVIAAHSGNHRSGNNPLGFQTEIGHQLGSSSVQRADLLARAPEAGVPVLLVEVDRRTEDAHDLIAKLRRYWEWGRLLPKDAAKRTVDLVRSQTDAIERIDHDKRLWRRVYPPTGREGLVPLAFVFADTTAAKIANTVAVLTEAGRRSWAPRRYDSLYAKAVTALDYRQAVPVVTTLEQLTEHGAGAAVWRRLGRDGAQTLTAELDNPEGHALYRAQEARAEAEDKRRRAAEREAQRPVCSRCGRKFSDERWEEITVHRTAVRAGDKSVGGACRADDIARQEADAEADRLAAAAPEPEDEPDGAVAASAGGPDPGGSKGSLGEPPRGSGMFSFVTWCRA
;
A
#
# COMPACT_ATOMS: atom_id res chain seq x y z
N MET A 1 13.23 20.02 -15.12
CA MET A 1 14.64 19.57 -15.26
C MET A 1 14.98 19.73 -16.74
N ASP A 2 15.29 20.97 -17.14
CA ASP A 2 15.45 21.35 -18.54
C ASP A 2 16.91 21.76 -18.78
N THR A 3 17.79 20.81 -19.09
CA THR A 3 19.06 21.12 -19.75
C THR A 3 19.60 19.90 -20.52
N VAL A 4 19.19 19.87 -21.79
CA VAL A 4 19.85 19.42 -23.04
C VAL A 4 21.15 18.59 -22.93
N ILE A 5 21.07 17.37 -23.46
CA ILE A 5 22.20 16.49 -23.81
C ILE A 5 22.74 16.94 -25.19
N ALA A 6 23.95 17.50 -25.23
CA ALA A 6 24.71 17.67 -26.47
C ALA A 6 25.85 16.65 -26.50
N ALA A 7 25.88 15.81 -27.54
CA ALA A 7 27.02 14.96 -27.86
C ALA A 7 27.80 15.63 -29.00
N HIS A 8 29.08 15.93 -28.76
CA HIS A 8 30.01 16.36 -29.80
C HIS A 8 31.21 15.42 -29.78
N SER A 9 31.48 14.81 -30.92
CA SER A 9 32.66 13.99 -31.16
C SER A 9 33.84 14.90 -31.46
N GLY A 10 34.86 14.90 -30.61
CA GLY A 10 36.20 15.40 -30.97
C GLY A 10 36.77 16.51 -30.09
N ASN A 11 37.87 16.15 -29.44
CA ASN A 11 38.94 16.97 -28.83
C ASN A 11 38.64 17.80 -27.57
N HIS A 12 39.48 17.52 -26.57
CA HIS A 12 39.67 18.20 -25.30
C HIS A 12 39.21 19.67 -25.25
N ARG A 13 38.12 19.90 -24.51
CA ARG A 13 37.98 21.06 -23.61
C ARG A 13 36.88 20.78 -22.59
N SER A 14 37.21 21.04 -21.32
CA SER A 14 36.33 20.92 -20.17
C SER A 14 35.09 21.81 -20.30
N GLY A 15 33.93 21.20 -20.44
CA GLY A 15 32.62 21.84 -20.28
C GLY A 15 31.76 20.98 -19.36
N ASN A 16 31.25 21.56 -18.27
CA ASN A 16 30.44 20.90 -17.25
C ASN A 16 29.16 20.30 -17.85
N ASN A 17 29.09 18.97 -17.91
CA ASN A 17 27.92 18.21 -18.32
C ASN A 17 27.34 17.50 -17.07
N PRO A 18 26.03 17.57 -16.79
CA PRO A 18 25.43 16.96 -15.59
C PRO A 18 25.25 15.44 -15.71
N LEU A 19 25.88 14.76 -16.65
CA LEU A 19 25.93 13.30 -16.73
C LEU A 19 27.36 12.90 -17.11
N GLY A 20 27.99 12.06 -16.29
CA GLY A 20 29.27 11.47 -16.62
C GLY A 20 29.07 10.32 -17.62
N PHE A 21 29.71 10.40 -18.77
CA PHE A 21 29.70 9.34 -19.79
C PHE A 21 31.02 8.57 -19.77
N GLN A 22 30.93 7.24 -19.81
CA GLN A 22 32.09 6.36 -19.85
C GLN A 22 31.82 5.19 -20.81
N THR A 23 32.84 4.80 -21.58
CA THR A 23 32.77 3.71 -22.57
C THR A 23 33.49 2.46 -22.09
N GLU A 24 33.00 1.28 -22.47
CA GLU A 24 33.62 -0.04 -22.17
C GLU A 24 33.85 -0.35 -20.68
N ILE A 25 33.12 0.33 -19.78
CA ILE A 25 33.32 0.16 -18.34
C ILE A 25 32.59 -1.07 -17.83
N GLY A 26 33.35 -1.95 -17.17
CA GLY A 26 32.79 -3.04 -16.38
C GLY A 26 31.98 -2.49 -15.20
N HIS A 27 30.68 -2.78 -15.19
CA HIS A 27 29.82 -2.58 -14.04
C HIS A 27 29.83 -3.82 -13.17
N GLN A 28 30.49 -3.68 -12.03
CA GLN A 28 30.68 -4.73 -11.07
C GLN A 28 29.58 -4.71 -10.01
N LEU A 29 28.85 -5.81 -9.86
CA LEU A 29 28.02 -6.10 -8.70
C LEU A 29 28.74 -7.14 -7.84
N GLY A 30 29.35 -6.70 -6.74
CA GLY A 30 30.12 -7.59 -5.86
C GLY A 30 31.40 -8.16 -6.51
N SER A 31 32.01 -9.18 -5.91
CA SER A 31 33.38 -9.58 -6.27
C SER A 31 33.55 -10.28 -7.63
N SER A 32 32.49 -10.72 -8.31
CA SER A 32 32.61 -11.62 -9.47
C SER A 32 31.62 -11.37 -10.62
N SER A 33 30.66 -10.45 -10.48
CA SER A 33 29.61 -10.25 -11.49
C SER A 33 29.80 -8.92 -12.20
N VAL A 34 30.54 -8.94 -13.31
CA VAL A 34 30.81 -7.75 -14.14
C VAL A 34 29.99 -7.81 -15.41
N GLN A 35 29.26 -6.74 -15.70
CA GLN A 35 28.58 -6.54 -16.97
C GLN A 35 29.18 -5.33 -17.69
N ARG A 36 29.44 -5.46 -18.99
CA ARG A 36 30.00 -4.37 -19.81
C ARG A 36 28.94 -3.91 -20.80
N ALA A 37 28.66 -2.62 -20.79
CA ALA A 37 27.89 -1.92 -21.81
C ALA A 37 28.84 -1.04 -22.62
N ASP A 38 28.47 -0.72 -23.86
CA ASP A 38 29.26 0.17 -24.70
C ASP A 38 29.34 1.56 -24.10
N LEU A 39 28.24 2.02 -23.49
CA LEU A 39 28.20 3.26 -22.72
C LEU A 39 27.30 3.13 -21.49
N LEU A 40 27.71 3.80 -20.40
CA LEU A 40 26.87 4.01 -19.22
C LEU A 40 26.67 5.50 -18.96
N ALA A 41 25.41 5.88 -18.74
CA ALA A 41 25.07 7.16 -18.13
C ALA A 41 24.84 6.99 -16.62
N ARG A 42 25.45 7.87 -15.82
CA ARG A 42 25.26 7.94 -14.36
C ARG A 42 24.67 9.27 -13.95
N ALA A 43 23.79 9.25 -12.95
CA ALA A 43 23.42 10.44 -12.21
C ALA A 43 24.66 10.93 -11.43
N PRO A 44 25.18 12.15 -11.69
CA PRO A 44 26.47 12.59 -11.17
C PRO A 44 26.49 12.70 -9.64
N GLU A 45 25.38 13.11 -9.03
CA GLU A 45 25.27 13.33 -7.58
C GLU A 45 25.19 12.01 -6.79
N ALA A 46 24.60 10.97 -7.39
CA ALA A 46 24.36 9.70 -6.72
C ALA A 46 25.31 8.58 -7.18
N GLY A 47 26.05 8.79 -8.27
CA GLY A 47 26.88 7.76 -8.92
C GLY A 47 26.09 6.57 -9.47
N VAL A 48 24.76 6.64 -9.45
CA VAL A 48 23.85 5.54 -9.81
C VAL A 48 23.73 5.44 -11.33
N PRO A 49 23.89 4.23 -11.91
CA PRO A 49 23.54 3.95 -13.30
C PRO A 49 22.08 4.32 -13.60
N VAL A 50 21.87 5.19 -14.59
CA VAL A 50 20.52 5.62 -15.03
C VAL A 50 20.17 5.11 -16.42
N LEU A 51 21.15 4.75 -17.24
CA LEU A 51 20.94 4.15 -18.55
C LEU A 51 22.19 3.36 -18.97
N LEU A 52 21.99 2.11 -19.39
CA LEU A 52 23.00 1.32 -20.09
C LEU A 52 22.74 1.42 -21.59
N VAL A 53 23.78 1.51 -22.40
CA VAL A 53 23.67 1.67 -23.85
C VAL A 53 24.49 0.61 -24.56
N GLU A 54 23.86 -0.06 -25.51
CA GLU A 54 24.45 -1.00 -26.46
C GLU A 54 24.29 -0.44 -27.87
N VAL A 55 25.38 -0.35 -28.63
CA VAL A 55 25.40 0.18 -29.99
C VAL A 55 25.58 -0.98 -30.97
N ASP A 56 24.55 -1.27 -31.76
CA ASP A 56 24.63 -2.27 -32.82
C ASP A 56 25.04 -1.62 -34.15
N ARG A 57 26.29 -1.88 -34.57
CA ARG A 57 26.83 -1.48 -35.88
C ARG A 57 26.80 -2.66 -36.84
N ARG A 58 25.71 -2.79 -37.60
CA ARG A 58 25.51 -3.73 -38.73
C ARG A 58 25.51 -5.23 -38.44
N THR A 59 26.15 -5.74 -37.39
CA THR A 59 26.55 -7.16 -37.34
C THR A 59 25.81 -8.03 -36.33
N GLU A 60 25.16 -7.48 -35.31
CA GLU A 60 24.51 -8.34 -34.33
C GLU A 60 23.19 -8.90 -34.87
N ASP A 61 22.94 -10.18 -34.56
CA ASP A 61 21.65 -10.82 -34.80
C ASP A 61 20.66 -10.41 -33.71
N ALA A 62 19.37 -10.40 -34.02
CA ALA A 62 18.34 -10.05 -33.03
C ALA A 62 18.38 -10.99 -31.80
N HIS A 63 18.78 -12.25 -31.95
CA HIS A 63 18.95 -13.18 -30.84
C HIS A 63 20.11 -12.80 -29.93
N ASP A 64 21.19 -12.20 -30.45
CA ASP A 64 22.30 -11.71 -29.63
C ASP A 64 21.86 -10.54 -28.75
N LEU A 65 21.04 -9.63 -29.28
CA LEU A 65 20.44 -8.54 -28.53
C LEU A 65 19.46 -9.04 -27.46
N ILE A 66 18.68 -10.08 -27.74
CA ILE A 66 17.84 -10.76 -26.73
C ILE A 66 18.71 -11.36 -25.63
N ALA A 67 19.82 -12.02 -26.00
CA ALA A 67 20.75 -12.59 -25.03
C ALA A 67 21.38 -11.51 -24.16
N LYS A 68 21.76 -10.35 -24.73
CA LYS A 68 22.21 -9.16 -23.97
C LYS A 68 21.13 -8.71 -23.00
N LEU A 69 19.91 -8.46 -23.48
CA LEU A 69 18.79 -8.04 -22.64
C LEU A 69 18.54 -9.00 -21.47
N ARG A 70 18.58 -10.32 -21.75
CA ARG A 70 18.43 -11.35 -20.72
C ARG A 70 19.57 -11.31 -19.71
N ARG A 71 20.83 -11.16 -20.14
CA ARG A 71 21.98 -11.04 -19.23
C ARG A 71 21.83 -9.83 -18.30
N TYR A 72 21.43 -8.67 -18.82
CA TYR A 72 21.14 -7.49 -17.99
C TYR A 72 20.00 -7.73 -17.01
N TRP A 73 18.94 -8.41 -17.46
CA TRP A 73 17.82 -8.79 -16.61
C TRP A 73 18.24 -9.73 -15.47
N GLU A 74 19.07 -10.73 -15.73
CA GLU A 74 19.59 -11.65 -14.72
C GLU A 74 20.58 -10.95 -13.77
N TRP A 75 21.47 -10.12 -14.31
CA TRP A 75 22.48 -9.38 -13.56
C TRP A 75 21.86 -8.42 -12.53
N GLY A 76 20.83 -7.66 -12.92
CA GLY A 76 20.09 -6.79 -12.01
C GLY A 76 19.22 -7.52 -10.98
N ARG A 77 19.16 -8.86 -11.04
CA ARG A 77 18.42 -9.75 -10.13
C ARG A 77 19.31 -10.58 -9.22
N LEU A 78 20.63 -10.43 -9.30
CA LEU A 78 21.53 -11.17 -8.44
C LEU A 78 21.21 -10.93 -6.96
N LEU A 79 21.25 -12.00 -6.18
CA LEU A 79 21.15 -11.94 -4.72
C LEU A 79 22.54 -11.80 -4.11
N PRO A 80 22.67 -11.12 -2.95
CA PRO A 80 23.92 -11.12 -2.22
C PRO A 80 24.28 -12.52 -1.67
N LYS A 81 25.57 -12.76 -1.42
CA LYS A 81 26.08 -14.07 -0.97
C LYS A 81 25.48 -14.55 0.35
N ASP A 82 25.17 -13.61 1.23
CA ASP A 82 24.54 -13.75 2.54
C ASP A 82 23.04 -13.44 2.50
N ALA A 83 22.40 -13.51 1.32
CA ALA A 83 20.94 -13.51 1.24
C ALA A 83 20.35 -14.64 2.11
N ALA A 84 19.20 -14.39 2.72
CA ALA A 84 18.56 -15.36 3.60
C ALA A 84 18.37 -16.71 2.90
N LYS A 85 18.74 -17.80 3.57
CA LYS A 85 18.71 -19.17 3.00
C LYS A 85 17.36 -19.50 2.34
N ARG A 86 16.24 -19.17 3.00
CA ARG A 86 14.89 -19.36 2.46
C ARG A 86 14.67 -18.70 1.11
N THR A 87 15.25 -17.52 0.88
CA THR A 87 15.14 -16.76 -0.36
C THR A 87 15.99 -17.40 -1.45
N VAL A 88 17.21 -17.83 -1.11
CA VAL A 88 18.10 -18.53 -2.03
C VAL A 88 17.49 -19.87 -2.45
N ASP A 89 16.97 -20.65 -1.51
CA ASP A 89 16.33 -21.94 -1.78
C ASP A 89 15.07 -21.79 -2.63
N LEU A 90 14.27 -20.74 -2.38
CA LEU A 90 13.10 -20.41 -3.19
C LEU A 90 13.50 -20.09 -4.64
N VAL A 91 14.50 -19.24 -4.85
CA VAL A 91 14.96 -18.87 -6.20
C VAL A 91 15.62 -20.05 -6.93
N ARG A 92 16.30 -20.96 -6.20
CA ARG A 92 16.88 -22.19 -6.78
C ARG A 92 15.82 -23.20 -7.20
N SER A 93 14.77 -23.36 -6.40
CA SER A 93 13.67 -24.29 -6.69
C SER A 93 12.68 -23.74 -7.72
N GLN A 94 12.54 -22.41 -7.79
CA GLN A 94 11.63 -21.71 -8.68
C GLN A 94 12.36 -20.51 -9.30
N THR A 95 12.86 -20.67 -10.52
CA THR A 95 13.64 -19.64 -11.21
C THR A 95 12.86 -18.34 -11.41
N ASP A 96 11.53 -18.40 -11.52
CA ASP A 96 10.62 -17.25 -11.63
C ASP A 96 10.37 -16.55 -10.27
N ALA A 97 10.66 -17.20 -9.14
CA ALA A 97 10.45 -16.60 -7.83
C ALA A 97 11.33 -15.37 -7.60
N ILE A 98 12.47 -15.24 -8.30
CA ILE A 98 13.32 -14.05 -8.26
C ILE A 98 12.56 -12.78 -8.67
N GLU A 99 11.52 -12.93 -9.50
CA GLU A 99 10.69 -11.82 -9.93
C GLU A 99 9.82 -11.27 -8.78
N ARG A 100 9.50 -12.07 -7.77
CA ARG A 100 8.74 -11.66 -6.58
C ARG A 100 9.63 -11.16 -5.44
N ILE A 101 10.95 -11.29 -5.58
CA ILE A 101 11.88 -10.77 -4.59
C ILE A 101 12.00 -9.26 -4.77
N ASP A 102 11.65 -8.56 -3.68
CA ASP A 102 11.77 -7.12 -3.55
C ASP A 102 13.16 -6.62 -3.95
N HIS A 103 13.19 -5.42 -4.52
CA HIS A 103 14.43 -4.85 -5.04
C HIS A 103 15.46 -4.61 -3.92
N ASP A 104 15.00 -4.26 -2.70
CA ASP A 104 15.79 -4.06 -1.47
C ASP A 104 16.69 -5.26 -1.11
N LYS A 105 16.25 -6.48 -1.44
CA LYS A 105 16.94 -7.76 -1.15
C LYS A 105 17.96 -8.14 -2.20
N ARG A 106 18.09 -7.39 -3.29
CA ARG A 106 19.01 -7.70 -4.40
C ARG A 106 20.39 -7.13 -4.14
N LEU A 107 21.41 -7.73 -4.75
CA LEU A 107 22.80 -7.30 -4.67
C LEU A 107 22.98 -5.84 -5.12
N TRP A 108 22.14 -5.38 -6.06
CA TRP A 108 22.07 -4.00 -6.53
C TRP A 108 22.07 -2.96 -5.40
N ARG A 109 21.27 -3.19 -4.36
CA ARG A 109 21.06 -2.27 -3.23
C ARG A 109 22.25 -2.14 -2.29
N ARG A 110 23.20 -3.06 -2.39
CA ARG A 110 24.47 -2.98 -1.66
C ARG A 110 25.48 -2.07 -2.34
N VAL A 111 25.28 -1.85 -3.64
CA VAL A 111 26.17 -1.03 -4.46
C VAL A 111 25.59 0.37 -4.63
N TYR A 112 24.26 0.50 -4.70
CA TYR A 112 23.60 1.78 -4.99
C TYR A 112 22.55 2.18 -3.93
N PRO A 113 22.51 3.47 -3.54
CA PRO A 113 21.53 3.98 -2.58
C PRO A 113 20.09 3.94 -3.12
N PRO A 114 19.05 4.09 -2.26
CA PRO A 114 17.67 4.20 -2.71
C PRO A 114 17.47 5.45 -3.55
N THR A 115 16.76 5.31 -4.67
CA THR A 115 16.45 6.42 -5.58
C THR A 115 14.97 6.80 -5.55
N GLY A 116 14.13 5.98 -4.90
CA GLY A 116 12.67 6.11 -4.96
C GLY A 116 12.07 5.67 -6.30
N ARG A 117 12.91 5.37 -7.29
CA ARG A 117 12.57 4.75 -8.58
C ARG A 117 13.25 3.38 -8.67
N GLU A 118 13.01 2.56 -7.66
CA GLU A 118 13.63 1.23 -7.57
C GLU A 118 13.20 0.36 -8.77
N GLY A 119 14.14 -0.34 -9.37
CA GLY A 119 13.93 -1.13 -10.58
C GLY A 119 15.25 -1.48 -11.23
N LEU A 120 15.19 -2.19 -12.36
CA LEU A 120 16.38 -2.38 -13.16
C LEU A 120 16.75 -1.09 -13.90
N VAL A 121 18.06 -0.92 -14.12
CA VAL A 121 18.55 0.13 -15.02
C VAL A 121 17.98 -0.13 -16.42
N PRO A 122 17.37 0.88 -17.05
CA PRO A 122 16.94 0.81 -18.44
C PRO A 122 18.10 0.51 -19.39
N LEU A 123 17.80 -0.15 -20.50
CA LEU A 123 18.77 -0.55 -21.53
C LEU A 123 18.40 0.10 -22.85
N ALA A 124 19.30 0.89 -23.43
CA ALA A 124 19.15 1.45 -24.76
C ALA A 124 19.85 0.57 -25.80
N PHE A 125 19.13 0.21 -26.85
CA PHE A 125 19.73 -0.29 -28.09
C PHE A 125 19.78 0.84 -29.12
N VAL A 126 20.98 1.23 -29.53
CA VAL A 126 21.22 2.27 -30.53
C VAL A 126 21.69 1.60 -31.81
N PHE A 127 20.85 1.62 -32.84
CA PHE A 127 21.18 1.02 -34.14
C PHE A 127 21.98 2.01 -34.98
N ALA A 128 23.04 1.55 -35.63
CA ALA A 128 23.88 2.37 -36.49
C ALA A 128 24.23 1.63 -37.78
N ASP A 129 24.39 2.38 -38.87
CA ASP A 129 24.86 1.87 -40.16
C ASP A 129 23.95 0.78 -40.78
N THR A 130 22.69 0.68 -40.36
CA THR A 130 21.78 -0.41 -40.74
C THR A 130 20.54 0.11 -41.49
N THR A 131 19.74 -0.80 -42.07
CA THR A 131 18.53 -0.42 -42.80
C THR A 131 17.33 -0.31 -41.86
N ALA A 132 16.37 0.55 -42.20
CA ALA A 132 15.11 0.66 -41.46
C ALA A 132 14.36 -0.68 -41.37
N ALA A 133 14.44 -1.52 -42.41
CA ALA A 133 13.84 -2.85 -42.43
C ALA A 133 14.51 -3.80 -41.42
N LYS A 134 15.86 -3.80 -41.32
CA LYS A 134 16.56 -4.60 -40.30
C LYS A 134 16.21 -4.11 -38.90
N ILE A 135 16.18 -2.79 -38.67
CA ILE A 135 15.75 -2.23 -37.38
C ILE A 135 14.33 -2.68 -37.03
N ALA A 136 13.39 -2.55 -37.95
CA ALA A 136 12.00 -2.94 -37.71
C ALA A 136 11.86 -4.43 -37.36
N ASN A 137 12.57 -5.31 -38.09
CA ASN A 137 12.59 -6.74 -37.78
C ASN A 137 13.21 -7.02 -36.40
N THR A 138 14.38 -6.45 -36.11
CA THR A 138 15.04 -6.61 -34.82
C THR A 138 14.18 -6.12 -33.67
N VAL A 139 13.52 -4.97 -33.81
CA VAL A 139 12.59 -4.43 -32.82
C VAL A 139 11.39 -5.35 -32.63
N ALA A 140 10.83 -5.92 -33.70
CA ALA A 140 9.74 -6.89 -33.61
C ALA A 140 10.16 -8.16 -32.84
N VAL A 141 11.35 -8.70 -33.15
CA VAL A 141 11.91 -9.88 -32.49
C VAL A 141 12.22 -9.59 -31.01
N LEU A 142 12.83 -8.43 -30.68
CA LEU A 142 13.06 -8.00 -29.30
C LEU A 142 11.77 -7.80 -28.52
N THR A 143 10.72 -7.30 -29.19
CA THR A 143 9.41 -7.10 -28.58
C THR A 143 8.80 -8.44 -28.19
N GLU A 144 8.83 -9.43 -29.08
CA GLU A 144 8.19 -10.72 -28.83
C GLU A 144 9.05 -11.65 -27.96
N ALA A 145 10.26 -11.96 -28.41
CA ALA A 145 11.11 -12.93 -27.70
C ALA A 145 11.79 -12.34 -26.45
N GLY A 146 11.97 -11.02 -26.39
CA GLY A 146 12.45 -10.33 -25.20
C GLY A 146 11.37 -10.09 -24.14
N ARG A 147 10.09 -10.34 -24.44
CA ARG A 147 8.94 -9.90 -23.65
C ARG A 147 9.02 -10.26 -22.17
N ARG A 148 9.52 -11.46 -21.84
CA ARG A 148 9.70 -11.89 -20.44
C ARG A 148 10.61 -10.97 -19.62
N SER A 149 11.61 -10.36 -20.25
CA SER A 149 12.62 -9.54 -19.57
C SER A 149 12.14 -8.12 -19.27
N TRP A 150 11.11 -7.64 -19.97
CA TRP A 150 10.72 -6.23 -19.92
C TRP A 150 9.23 -5.96 -19.75
N ALA A 151 8.37 -6.93 -20.02
CA ALA A 151 6.93 -6.72 -19.97
C ALA A 151 6.47 -6.23 -18.58
N PRO A 152 5.47 -5.33 -18.55
CA PRO A 152 4.86 -4.92 -17.31
C PRO A 152 4.31 -6.12 -16.53
N ARG A 153 4.33 -6.00 -15.21
CA ARG A 153 3.72 -6.97 -14.31
C ARG A 153 2.50 -6.35 -13.65
N ARG A 154 1.56 -7.20 -13.23
CA ARG A 154 0.51 -6.74 -12.31
C ARG A 154 1.10 -6.61 -10.91
N TYR A 155 0.66 -5.59 -10.19
CA TYR A 155 0.92 -5.51 -8.76
C TYR A 155 0.23 -6.68 -8.05
N ASP A 156 0.91 -7.22 -7.03
CA ASP A 156 0.28 -8.14 -6.10
C ASP A 156 -0.61 -7.31 -5.16
N SER A 157 -1.92 -7.45 -5.30
CA SER A 157 -2.89 -6.63 -4.60
C SER A 157 -4.10 -7.44 -4.19
N LEU A 158 -4.57 -7.20 -2.97
CA LEU A 158 -5.86 -7.72 -2.48
C LEU A 158 -7.05 -7.24 -3.34
N TYR A 159 -6.85 -6.18 -4.12
CA TYR A 159 -7.85 -5.56 -4.99
C TYR A 159 -7.50 -5.70 -6.47
N ALA A 160 -6.99 -6.87 -6.89
CA ALA A 160 -6.53 -7.12 -8.25
C ALA A 160 -7.51 -6.77 -9.39
N LYS A 161 -8.84 -6.76 -9.13
CA LYS A 161 -9.86 -6.35 -10.11
C LYS A 161 -10.01 -4.82 -10.23
N ALA A 162 -9.70 -4.07 -9.17
CA ALA A 162 -9.80 -2.61 -9.12
C ALA A 162 -8.48 -1.92 -9.47
N VAL A 163 -7.37 -2.65 -9.39
CA VAL A 163 -6.04 -2.16 -9.74
C VAL A 163 -5.73 -2.48 -11.21
N THR A 164 -5.67 -1.44 -12.03
CA THR A 164 -5.25 -1.50 -13.44
C THR A 164 -3.78 -1.13 -13.63
N ALA A 165 -3.18 -0.53 -12.61
CA ALA A 165 -1.78 -0.09 -12.66
C ALA A 165 -0.82 -1.27 -12.93
N LEU A 166 0.24 -0.98 -13.68
CA LEU A 166 1.25 -1.95 -14.05
C LEU A 166 2.62 -1.57 -13.47
N ASP A 167 3.34 -2.59 -13.01
CA ASP A 167 4.71 -2.51 -12.52
C ASP A 167 5.69 -2.65 -13.69
N TYR A 168 6.44 -1.59 -13.96
CA TYR A 168 7.51 -1.57 -14.97
C TYR A 168 8.91 -1.46 -14.35
N ARG A 169 9.12 -1.93 -13.13
CA ARG A 169 10.45 -1.99 -12.49
C ARG A 169 11.40 -3.04 -13.12
N GLN A 170 10.98 -3.68 -14.20
CA GLN A 170 11.78 -4.62 -15.00
C GLN A 170 12.80 -3.87 -15.87
N ALA A 171 13.63 -4.59 -16.64
CA ALA A 171 14.53 -3.95 -17.60
C ALA A 171 13.66 -3.24 -18.64
N VAL A 172 13.74 -1.93 -18.76
CA VAL A 172 12.97 -1.19 -19.78
C VAL A 172 13.88 -0.97 -20.99
N PRO A 173 13.65 -1.69 -22.11
CA PRO A 173 14.39 -1.48 -23.34
C PRO A 173 13.82 -0.26 -24.08
N VAL A 174 14.71 0.66 -24.41
CA VAL A 174 14.44 1.79 -25.30
C VAL A 174 15.30 1.64 -26.56
N VAL A 175 14.77 2.04 -27.70
CA VAL A 175 15.44 1.91 -28.99
C VAL A 175 15.49 3.25 -29.70
N THR A 176 16.59 3.49 -30.42
CA THR A 176 16.77 4.64 -31.31
C THR A 176 17.83 4.32 -32.36
N THR A 177 18.18 5.27 -33.23
CA THR A 177 19.28 5.12 -34.20
C THR A 177 20.33 6.21 -34.01
N LEU A 178 21.58 5.90 -34.37
CA LEU A 178 22.67 6.87 -34.27
C LEU A 178 22.45 8.06 -35.22
N GLU A 179 21.82 7.83 -36.37
CA GLU A 179 21.47 8.88 -37.32
C GLU A 179 20.47 9.87 -36.69
N GLN A 180 19.41 9.36 -36.05
CA GLN A 180 18.44 10.17 -35.32
C GLN A 180 19.07 10.96 -34.17
N LEU A 181 19.98 10.34 -33.41
CA LEU A 181 20.70 11.00 -32.34
C LEU A 181 21.67 12.08 -32.86
N THR A 182 22.29 11.85 -34.02
CA THR A 182 23.21 12.81 -34.65
C THR A 182 22.45 14.01 -35.20
N GLU A 183 21.29 13.78 -35.82
CA GLU A 183 20.48 14.82 -36.45
C GLU A 183 19.71 15.68 -35.45
N HIS A 184 19.09 15.05 -34.45
CA HIS A 184 18.15 15.72 -33.54
C HIS A 184 18.69 15.87 -32.11
N GLY A 185 19.77 15.17 -31.76
CA GLY A 185 20.31 15.13 -30.40
C GLY A 185 19.55 14.17 -29.48
N ALA A 186 20.19 13.77 -28.38
CA ALA A 186 19.62 12.79 -27.44
C ALA A 186 18.43 13.34 -26.62
N GLY A 187 18.24 14.66 -26.57
CA GLY A 187 17.08 15.28 -25.93
C GLY A 187 15.80 15.26 -26.77
N ALA A 188 15.89 14.93 -28.07
CA ALA A 188 14.75 14.94 -28.97
C ALA A 188 13.82 13.74 -28.78
N ALA A 189 12.64 13.83 -29.40
CA ALA A 189 11.62 12.78 -29.38
C ALA A 189 11.94 11.64 -30.37
N VAL A 190 13.10 11.02 -30.19
CA VAL A 190 13.67 9.99 -31.08
C VAL A 190 13.81 8.62 -30.42
N TRP A 191 13.35 8.50 -29.17
CA TRP A 191 13.46 7.29 -28.37
C TRP A 191 12.13 6.56 -28.37
N ARG A 192 12.16 5.24 -28.55
CA ARG A 192 10.96 4.41 -28.49
C ARG A 192 11.13 3.33 -27.45
N ARG A 193 10.23 3.27 -26.48
CA ARG A 193 10.18 2.18 -25.50
C ARG A 193 9.46 0.97 -26.05
N LEU A 194 10.01 -0.24 -25.87
CA LEU A 194 9.27 -1.44 -26.27
C LEU A 194 7.99 -1.60 -25.43
N GLY A 195 6.89 -1.94 -26.10
CA GLY A 195 5.55 -2.03 -25.50
C GLY A 195 4.85 -0.69 -25.29
N ARG A 196 5.37 0.40 -25.87
CA ARG A 196 4.68 1.68 -26.00
C ARG A 196 4.73 2.15 -27.47
N ASP A 197 3.68 2.86 -27.87
CA ASP A 197 3.59 3.44 -29.20
C ASP A 197 4.17 4.86 -29.26
N GLY A 198 4.74 5.19 -30.41
CA GLY A 198 5.34 6.49 -30.69
C GLY A 198 6.78 6.62 -30.21
N ALA A 199 7.47 7.63 -30.76
CA ALA A 199 8.76 8.07 -30.25
C ALA A 199 8.53 9.25 -29.29
N GLN A 200 9.27 9.29 -28.19
CA GLN A 200 9.25 10.35 -27.20
C GLN A 200 10.68 10.72 -26.78
N THR A 201 10.81 11.70 -25.91
CA THR A 201 12.11 12.05 -25.33
C THR A 201 12.61 10.91 -24.44
N LEU A 202 13.93 10.78 -24.29
CA LEU A 202 14.52 9.76 -23.42
C LEU A 202 13.92 9.83 -22.02
N THR A 203 13.84 11.03 -21.45
CA THR A 203 13.24 11.26 -20.13
C THR A 203 11.82 10.70 -20.06
N ALA A 204 10.94 11.01 -21.03
CA ALA A 204 9.55 10.54 -21.02
C ALA A 204 9.42 9.02 -21.18
N GLU A 205 10.35 8.37 -21.88
CA GLU A 205 10.37 6.90 -22.00
C GLU A 205 10.92 6.19 -20.77
N LEU A 206 11.91 6.78 -20.11
CA LEU A 206 12.43 6.28 -18.85
C LEU A 206 11.50 6.60 -17.67
N ASP A 207 10.68 7.64 -17.80
CA ASP A 207 9.71 8.02 -16.80
C ASP A 207 8.56 6.99 -16.80
N ASN A 208 8.47 6.25 -15.69
CA ASN A 208 7.28 5.49 -15.33
C ASN A 208 6.73 5.97 -13.96
N PRO A 209 6.48 7.27 -13.77
CA PRO A 209 6.10 7.81 -12.48
C PRO A 209 4.67 7.39 -12.12
N GLU A 210 3.83 7.17 -13.14
CA GLU A 210 2.41 6.87 -12.98
C GLU A 210 2.19 5.44 -12.48
N GLY A 211 3.01 4.45 -12.82
CA GLY A 211 2.71 3.05 -12.49
C GLY A 211 2.56 2.80 -10.98
N HIS A 212 3.51 3.26 -10.17
CA HIS A 212 3.47 3.04 -8.72
C HIS A 212 2.55 4.02 -7.98
N ALA A 213 2.53 5.29 -8.40
CA ALA A 213 1.64 6.29 -7.81
C ALA A 213 0.16 5.94 -8.10
N LEU A 214 -0.17 5.56 -9.34
CA LEU A 214 -1.49 5.10 -9.73
C LEU A 214 -1.89 3.85 -8.96
N TYR A 215 -0.98 2.88 -8.80
CA TYR A 215 -1.23 1.69 -7.98
C TYR A 215 -1.65 2.07 -6.56
N ARG A 216 -0.86 2.91 -5.88
CA ARG A 216 -1.15 3.36 -4.51
C ARG A 216 -2.48 4.10 -4.43
N ALA A 217 -2.80 4.94 -5.41
CA ALA A 217 -4.08 5.65 -5.47
C ALA A 217 -5.27 4.71 -5.69
N GLN A 218 -5.15 3.72 -6.57
CA GLN A 218 -6.21 2.74 -6.86
C GLN A 218 -6.43 1.79 -5.68
N GLU A 219 -5.35 1.31 -5.06
CA GLU A 219 -5.41 0.47 -3.85
C GLU A 219 -6.11 1.20 -2.71
N ALA A 220 -5.72 2.44 -2.42
CA ALA A 220 -6.34 3.23 -1.35
C ALA A 220 -7.83 3.48 -1.60
N ARG A 221 -8.24 3.69 -2.85
CA ARG A 221 -9.67 3.83 -3.21
C ARG A 221 -10.43 2.52 -3.01
N ALA A 222 -9.86 1.40 -3.45
CA ALA A 222 -10.48 0.09 -3.31
C ALA A 222 -10.60 -0.34 -1.83
N GLU A 223 -9.58 -0.07 -1.03
CA GLU A 223 -9.59 -0.28 0.42
C GLU A 223 -10.65 0.58 1.11
N ALA A 224 -10.75 1.86 0.76
CA ALA A 224 -11.77 2.75 1.30
C ALA A 224 -13.20 2.29 0.93
N GLU A 225 -13.41 1.77 -0.28
CA GLU A 225 -14.69 1.19 -0.68
C GLU A 225 -15.02 -0.10 0.07
N ASP A 226 -14.06 -1.02 0.19
CA ASP A 226 -14.21 -2.26 0.95
C ASP A 226 -14.49 -1.98 2.43
N LYS A 227 -13.79 -1.01 3.03
CA LYS A 227 -14.04 -0.54 4.41
C LYS A 227 -15.45 0.04 4.55
N ARG A 228 -15.91 0.84 3.60
CA ARG A 228 -17.29 1.38 3.60
C ARG A 228 -18.33 0.27 3.48
N ARG A 229 -18.11 -0.70 2.58
CA ARG A 229 -18.99 -1.86 2.42
C ARG A 229 -19.06 -2.68 3.70
N ARG A 230 -17.92 -3.05 4.29
CA ARG A 230 -17.87 -3.80 5.55
C ARG A 230 -18.52 -3.03 6.71
N ALA A 231 -18.35 -1.72 6.77
CA ALA A 231 -19.01 -0.89 7.79
C ALA A 231 -20.54 -0.89 7.61
N ALA A 232 -21.03 -0.78 6.37
CA ALA A 232 -22.46 -0.83 6.07
C ALA A 232 -23.06 -2.23 6.31
N GLU A 233 -22.36 -3.29 5.91
CA GLU A 233 -22.74 -4.68 6.18
C GLU A 233 -22.77 -4.97 7.68
N ARG A 234 -21.74 -4.52 8.41
CA ARG A 234 -21.71 -4.56 9.87
C ARG A 234 -22.97 -3.88 10.37
N GLU A 235 -23.17 -2.58 10.09
CA GLU A 235 -24.32 -1.78 10.56
C GLU A 235 -25.69 -2.41 10.23
N ALA A 236 -25.83 -3.05 9.07
CA ALA A 236 -27.04 -3.79 8.71
C ALA A 236 -27.28 -5.02 9.59
N GLN A 237 -26.22 -5.65 10.10
CA GLN A 237 -26.26 -6.77 11.04
C GLN A 237 -26.32 -6.31 12.51
N ARG A 238 -26.44 -5.00 12.80
CA ARG A 238 -26.48 -4.50 14.17
C ARG A 238 -27.67 -5.10 14.93
N PRO A 239 -27.42 -5.83 16.04
CA PRO A 239 -28.49 -6.41 16.83
C PRO A 239 -29.42 -5.35 17.41
N VAL A 240 -30.68 -5.74 17.58
CA VAL A 240 -31.70 -4.94 18.25
C VAL A 240 -32.04 -5.55 19.60
N CYS A 241 -32.34 -4.69 20.56
CA CYS A 241 -32.78 -5.11 21.89
C CYS A 241 -34.15 -5.78 21.80
N SER A 242 -34.25 -7.01 22.29
CA SER A 242 -35.50 -7.77 22.37
C SER A 242 -36.57 -7.07 23.22
N ARG A 243 -36.15 -6.25 24.20
CA ARG A 243 -37.05 -5.55 25.13
C ARG A 243 -37.53 -4.18 24.65
N CYS A 244 -36.62 -3.33 24.18
CA CYS A 244 -36.95 -1.94 23.81
C CYS A 244 -36.90 -1.66 22.29
N GLY A 245 -36.53 -2.65 21.47
CA GLY A 245 -36.47 -2.54 20.00
C GLY A 245 -35.34 -1.66 19.46
N ARG A 246 -34.58 -0.97 20.32
CA ARG A 246 -33.48 -0.10 19.89
C ARG A 246 -32.26 -0.92 19.46
N LYS A 247 -31.59 -0.45 18.41
CA LYS A 247 -30.27 -0.92 17.98
C LYS A 247 -29.26 -0.82 19.13
N PHE A 248 -28.36 -1.79 19.22
CA PHE A 248 -27.29 -1.80 20.23
C PHE A 248 -26.31 -0.65 20.01
N SER A 249 -25.76 -0.09 21.08
CA SER A 249 -24.61 0.82 20.98
C SER A 249 -23.38 0.09 20.45
N ASP A 250 -22.39 0.83 19.93
CA ASP A 250 -21.14 0.23 19.45
C ASP A 250 -20.42 -0.56 20.55
N GLU A 251 -20.31 0.02 21.74
CA GLU A 251 -19.70 -0.62 22.92
C GLU A 251 -20.39 -1.93 23.29
N ARG A 252 -21.73 -1.92 23.36
CA ARG A 252 -22.51 -3.11 23.68
C ARG A 252 -22.36 -4.19 22.61
N TRP A 253 -22.37 -3.77 21.35
CA TRP A 253 -22.23 -4.69 20.23
C TRP A 253 -20.82 -5.30 20.16
N GLU A 254 -19.79 -4.53 20.50
CA GLU A 254 -18.41 -5.01 20.61
C GLU A 254 -18.28 -6.02 21.76
N GLU A 255 -18.83 -5.72 22.95
CA GLU A 255 -18.86 -6.61 24.11
C GLU A 255 -19.42 -8.01 23.75
N ILE A 256 -20.58 -8.07 23.09
CA ILE A 256 -21.21 -9.35 22.72
C ILE A 256 -20.49 -10.08 21.57
N THR A 257 -19.75 -9.35 20.73
CA THR A 257 -19.03 -9.92 19.58
C THR A 257 -17.69 -10.52 20.03
N VAL A 258 -16.95 -9.80 20.88
CA VAL A 258 -15.66 -10.23 21.42
C VAL A 258 -15.82 -11.33 22.47
N HIS A 259 -16.82 -11.23 23.35
CA HIS A 259 -17.05 -12.19 24.43
C HIS A 259 -18.15 -13.21 24.13
N ARG A 260 -18.21 -13.67 22.87
CA ARG A 260 -19.27 -14.56 22.36
C ARG A 260 -19.47 -15.83 23.20
N THR A 261 -18.43 -16.30 23.91
CA THR A 261 -18.45 -17.47 24.79
C THR A 261 -18.64 -17.15 26.28
N ALA A 262 -18.31 -15.94 26.75
CA ALA A 262 -18.31 -15.60 28.19
C ALA A 262 -19.62 -14.93 28.66
N VAL A 263 -20.39 -14.33 27.75
CA VAL A 263 -21.68 -13.71 28.09
C VAL A 263 -22.76 -14.80 28.25
N ARG A 264 -23.53 -14.79 29.34
CA ARG A 264 -24.65 -15.73 29.57
C ARG A 264 -25.69 -15.60 28.46
N ALA A 265 -26.39 -16.69 28.11
CA ALA A 265 -27.28 -16.73 26.94
C ALA A 265 -28.40 -15.66 26.95
N GLY A 266 -28.89 -15.24 28.12
CA GLY A 266 -29.87 -14.16 28.26
C GLY A 266 -29.30 -12.75 28.00
N ASP A 267 -28.05 -12.53 28.40
CA ASP A 267 -27.37 -11.23 28.34
C ASP A 267 -26.97 -10.82 26.92
N LYS A 268 -27.18 -11.67 25.91
CA LYS A 268 -26.86 -11.37 24.51
C LYS A 268 -27.99 -10.65 23.76
N SER A 269 -29.22 -10.70 24.29
CA SER A 269 -30.42 -10.20 23.59
C SER A 269 -30.90 -8.81 24.04
N VAL A 270 -30.41 -8.32 25.18
CA VAL A 270 -30.79 -7.01 25.74
C VAL A 270 -29.70 -5.96 25.55
N GLY A 271 -30.12 -4.72 25.26
CA GLY A 271 -29.23 -3.56 25.15
C GLY A 271 -28.67 -3.12 26.50
N GLY A 272 -27.62 -2.29 26.51
CA GLY A 272 -26.90 -1.90 27.74
C GLY A 272 -27.78 -1.28 28.82
N ALA A 273 -28.67 -0.34 28.46
CA ALA A 273 -29.60 0.27 29.42
C ALA A 273 -30.58 -0.76 30.01
N CYS A 274 -31.19 -1.61 29.18
CA CYS A 274 -32.10 -2.65 29.66
C CYS A 274 -31.38 -3.68 30.56
N ARG A 275 -30.10 -4.00 30.28
CA ARG A 275 -29.30 -4.87 31.14
C ARG A 275 -29.01 -4.22 32.49
N ALA A 276 -28.70 -2.92 32.52
CA ALA A 276 -28.51 -2.18 33.76
C ALA A 276 -29.80 -2.17 34.60
N ASP A 277 -30.96 -1.97 33.96
CA ASP A 277 -32.27 -2.05 34.61
C ASP A 277 -32.54 -3.45 35.19
N ASP A 278 -32.15 -4.51 34.47
CA ASP A 278 -32.32 -5.90 34.93
C ASP A 278 -31.43 -6.20 36.15
N ILE A 279 -30.17 -5.71 36.14
CA ILE A 279 -29.26 -5.84 37.28
C ILE A 279 -29.80 -5.07 38.49
N ALA A 280 -30.22 -3.82 38.31
CA ALA A 280 -30.76 -3.00 39.39
C ALA A 280 -32.03 -3.63 40.01
N ARG A 281 -32.87 -4.27 39.19
CA ARG A 281 -34.03 -5.02 39.69
C ARG A 281 -33.63 -6.25 40.50
N GLN A 282 -32.67 -7.04 40.00
CA GLN A 282 -32.17 -8.22 40.72
C GLN A 282 -31.52 -7.83 42.06
N GLU A 283 -30.78 -6.73 42.11
CA GLU A 283 -30.17 -6.22 43.34
C GLU A 283 -31.24 -5.75 44.33
N ALA A 284 -32.28 -5.07 43.86
CA ALA A 284 -33.41 -4.64 44.70
C ALA A 284 -34.20 -5.84 45.25
N ASP A 285 -34.50 -6.84 44.42
CA ASP A 285 -35.19 -8.06 44.83
C ASP A 285 -34.35 -8.84 45.85
N ALA A 286 -33.04 -8.97 45.62
CA ALA A 286 -32.14 -9.64 46.57
C ALA A 286 -32.02 -8.89 47.90
N GLU A 287 -32.06 -7.56 47.90
CA GLU A 287 -32.07 -6.77 49.13
C GLU A 287 -33.41 -6.92 49.87
N ALA A 288 -34.53 -6.94 49.14
CA ALA A 288 -35.85 -7.21 49.73
C ALA A 288 -35.89 -8.61 50.38
N ASP A 289 -35.33 -9.64 49.72
CA ASP A 289 -35.23 -10.99 50.25
C ASP A 289 -34.36 -11.05 51.53
N ARG A 290 -33.25 -10.30 51.57
CA ARG A 290 -32.42 -10.20 52.78
C ARG A 290 -33.16 -9.54 53.93
N LEU A 291 -33.89 -8.46 53.68
CA LEU A 291 -34.69 -7.77 54.69
C LEU A 291 -35.84 -8.65 55.19
N ALA A 292 -36.49 -9.42 54.31
CA ALA A 292 -37.52 -10.37 54.68
C ALA A 292 -36.96 -11.54 55.53
N ALA A 293 -35.76 -12.05 55.20
CA ALA A 293 -35.09 -13.09 55.98
C ALA A 293 -34.54 -12.58 57.32
N ALA A 294 -34.33 -11.27 57.47
CA ALA A 294 -33.90 -10.63 58.72
C ALA A 294 -35.07 -10.16 59.60
N ALA A 295 -36.31 -10.27 59.13
CA ALA A 295 -37.48 -10.01 59.95
C ALA A 295 -37.62 -11.12 61.01
N PRO A 296 -37.69 -10.79 62.31
CA PRO A 296 -37.84 -11.80 63.36
C PRO A 296 -39.18 -12.55 63.18
N GLU A 297 -39.17 -13.87 63.37
CA GLU A 297 -40.41 -14.64 63.46
C GLU A 297 -41.27 -14.06 64.59
N PRO A 298 -42.59 -13.91 64.38
CA PRO A 298 -43.46 -13.45 65.45
C PRO A 298 -43.39 -14.46 66.59
N GLU A 299 -42.93 -14.01 67.75
CA GLU A 299 -43.00 -14.78 68.99
C GLU A 299 -44.48 -15.08 69.28
N ASP A 300 -44.85 -16.36 69.16
CA ASP A 300 -46.07 -16.91 69.76
C ASP A 300 -45.96 -16.74 71.29
N GLU A 301 -46.86 -15.96 71.91
CA GLU A 301 -47.63 -16.35 73.11
C GLU A 301 -48.61 -15.25 73.62
N PRO A 302 -49.63 -15.62 74.43
CA PRO A 302 -51.00 -15.11 74.30
C PRO A 302 -51.49 -14.15 75.42
N ASP A 303 -52.72 -13.67 75.19
CA ASP A 303 -53.77 -13.24 76.14
C ASP A 303 -53.56 -11.99 77.02
N GLY A 304 -54.54 -11.07 76.95
CA GLY A 304 -54.71 -10.02 77.95
C GLY A 304 -55.43 -8.76 77.47
N ALA A 305 -56.76 -8.83 77.39
CA ALA A 305 -57.64 -7.68 77.15
C ALA A 305 -57.62 -6.66 78.32
N VAL A 306 -57.59 -5.35 78.04
CA VAL A 306 -58.61 -4.36 78.49
C VAL A 306 -58.43 -2.98 77.83
N ALA A 307 -59.58 -2.34 77.62
CA ALA A 307 -59.84 -1.08 76.93
C ALA A 307 -59.52 0.20 77.73
N ALA A 308 -59.31 1.33 77.04
CA ALA A 308 -60.13 2.55 77.16
C ALA A 308 -59.57 3.77 76.36
N SER A 309 -60.41 4.26 75.44
CA SER A 309 -60.88 5.64 75.27
C SER A 309 -59.94 6.87 75.13
N ALA A 310 -60.07 7.49 73.94
CA ALA A 310 -60.40 8.90 73.68
C ALA A 310 -59.35 10.03 73.76
N GLY A 311 -59.20 10.75 72.63
CA GLY A 311 -58.69 12.12 72.55
C GLY A 311 -58.22 12.50 71.13
N GLY A 312 -59.01 13.26 70.36
CA GLY A 312 -58.56 13.95 69.13
C GLY A 312 -57.80 15.26 69.47
N PRO A 313 -57.59 16.23 68.54
CA PRO A 313 -57.85 16.26 67.09
C PRO A 313 -56.63 16.73 66.22
N ASP A 314 -56.85 16.76 64.91
CA ASP A 314 -56.11 17.42 63.80
C ASP A 314 -55.65 18.87 64.14
N PRO A 315 -54.63 19.50 63.49
CA PRO A 315 -54.74 19.89 62.07
C PRO A 315 -53.44 20.11 61.23
N GLY A 316 -53.60 20.10 59.91
CA GLY A 316 -52.89 20.98 58.95
C GLY A 316 -51.47 20.55 58.56
N GLY A 317 -50.99 20.69 57.33
CA GLY A 317 -51.38 21.52 56.20
C GLY A 317 -50.09 21.98 55.49
N SER A 318 -50.16 22.17 54.16
CA SER A 318 -49.19 22.89 53.29
C SER A 318 -47.85 22.21 52.96
N LYS A 319 -47.17 22.48 51.84
CA LYS A 319 -47.45 22.99 50.47
C LYS A 319 -46.06 23.13 49.83
N GLY A 320 -45.97 22.93 48.51
CA GLY A 320 -44.91 23.49 47.64
C GLY A 320 -43.55 22.78 47.70
N SER A 321 -42.72 22.74 46.66
CA SER A 321 -42.63 23.46 45.38
C SER A 321 -41.72 22.63 44.46
N LEU A 322 -42.10 22.33 43.22
CA LEU A 322 -41.66 23.02 42.00
C LEU A 322 -40.16 23.38 41.98
N GLY A 323 -39.42 22.74 41.07
CA GLY A 323 -38.03 23.03 40.75
C GLY A 323 -37.55 22.28 39.51
N GLU A 324 -37.94 22.77 38.33
CA GLU A 324 -37.31 22.52 37.02
C GLU A 324 -36.86 23.90 36.49
N PRO A 325 -36.02 24.01 35.45
CA PRO A 325 -34.67 23.49 35.20
C PRO A 325 -33.67 24.69 35.03
N PRO A 326 -32.52 24.53 34.35
CA PRO A 326 -32.47 25.21 33.05
C PRO A 326 -31.72 24.47 31.93
N ARG A 327 -32.11 24.88 30.72
CA ARG A 327 -31.44 24.67 29.44
C ARG A 327 -30.38 25.77 29.21
N GLY A 328 -29.32 25.41 28.47
CA GLY A 328 -28.49 26.30 27.65
C GLY A 328 -27.61 25.40 26.76
N SER A 329 -27.74 25.38 25.43
CA SER A 329 -27.25 26.38 24.45
C SER A 329 -25.81 26.78 24.78
N GLY A 330 -24.75 26.49 24.03
CA GLY A 330 -24.56 26.11 22.63
C GLY A 330 -23.31 26.86 22.17
N MET A 331 -22.41 26.28 21.35
CA MET A 331 -21.60 27.01 20.37
C MET A 331 -20.63 26.12 19.60
N PHE A 332 -20.48 26.50 18.34
CA PHE A 332 -19.51 26.08 17.34
C PHE A 332 -18.05 26.34 17.74
N SER A 333 -17.12 25.51 17.26
CA SER A 333 -16.01 26.00 16.43
C SER A 333 -15.20 24.91 15.74
N PHE A 334 -14.96 25.19 14.46
CA PHE A 334 -13.91 24.71 13.57
C PHE A 334 -12.51 24.81 14.19
N VAL A 335 -11.64 23.80 13.99
CA VAL A 335 -10.23 24.02 13.63
C VAL A 335 -9.75 22.89 12.71
N THR A 336 -9.04 23.32 11.67
CA THR A 336 -8.41 22.57 10.58
C THR A 336 -6.92 22.37 10.86
N TRP A 337 -6.30 21.39 10.16
CA TRP A 337 -4.86 21.21 9.87
C TRP A 337 -3.95 20.50 10.89
N CYS A 338 -3.28 19.42 10.45
CA CYS A 338 -1.86 19.49 10.05
C CYS A 338 -1.40 18.26 9.26
N ARG A 339 -0.67 18.53 8.17
CA ARG A 339 0.18 17.63 7.38
C ARG A 339 1.56 17.53 8.05
N ALA A 340 2.20 16.36 7.92
CA ALA A 340 3.62 16.21 7.64
C ALA A 340 3.79 14.96 6.75
#